data_AF-A0A7W0GQV2-F1
#
_entry.id   AF-A0A7W0GQV2-F1
#
_cell.length_a   1.000
_cell.length_b   1.000
_cell.length_c   1.000
_cell.angle_alpha   90.00
_cell.angle_beta   90.00
_cell.angle_gamma   90.00
#
_symmetry.space_group_name_H-M   'P 1'
#
loop_
_entity.id
_entity.type
_entity.pdbx_description
1 polymer ?
#
loop_
_entity_poly.entity_id
_entity_poly.type
_entity_poly.pdbx_seq_one_letter_code
_entity_poly.pdbx_strand_id
1 'polypeptide(L)'
;MPARRVSVPVHTFKQLQVMAEELKARDAEAAKLQKAKLDTDAEITRLREEVAEAKRQNQLIPDTHDYSEAETRNYFIDLMLHEAGWSLDKAEDREYEVAGMPNAQNKGFVDYVQWGDDGKPLAVVEAKRTSKDPRIGQQQAKLYADCLEQKFGRRPIIFYTSGYTT
;
A
#
# COMPACT_ATOMS: atom_id res chain seq x y z
N MET A 1 -54.20 -21.37 6.87
CA MET A 1 -52.75 -21.57 6.94
C MET A 1 -52.44 -22.47 8.13
N PRO A 2 -52.10 -23.76 7.96
CA PRO A 2 -51.83 -24.65 9.09
C PRO A 2 -50.46 -24.37 9.71
N ALA A 3 -50.41 -24.35 11.04
CA ALA A 3 -49.22 -24.09 11.84
C ALA A 3 -48.12 -25.14 11.57
N ARG A 4 -46.92 -24.67 11.21
CA ARG A 4 -45.74 -25.49 10.99
C ARG A 4 -45.31 -26.11 12.32
N ARG A 5 -45.70 -27.36 12.58
CA ARG A 5 -45.21 -28.14 13.73
C ARG A 5 -43.72 -28.41 13.55
N VAL A 6 -42.91 -27.83 14.41
CA VAL A 6 -41.49 -28.15 14.52
C VAL A 6 -41.39 -29.43 15.34
N SER A 7 -41.05 -30.56 14.72
CA SER A 7 -40.77 -31.82 15.41
C SER A 7 -39.38 -31.75 16.01
N VAL A 8 -39.27 -31.80 17.33
CA VAL A 8 -37.98 -31.91 18.02
C VAL A 8 -37.59 -33.40 18.05
N PRO A 9 -36.44 -33.79 17.47
CA PRO A 9 -35.99 -35.17 17.52
C PRO A 9 -35.73 -35.61 18.97
N VAL A 10 -36.25 -36.79 19.35
CA VAL A 10 -36.04 -37.37 20.68
C VAL A 10 -34.67 -38.03 20.69
N HIS A 11 -33.70 -37.39 21.37
CA HIS A 11 -32.36 -37.92 21.53
C HIS A 11 -32.30 -38.90 22.70
N THR A 12 -31.55 -39.98 22.53
CA THR A 12 -31.25 -40.92 23.62
C THR A 12 -30.35 -40.24 24.66
N PHE A 13 -30.45 -40.66 25.91
CA PHE A 13 -29.61 -40.13 27.00
C PHE A 13 -28.11 -40.16 26.67
N LYS A 14 -27.66 -41.22 25.98
CA LYS A 14 -26.28 -41.36 25.51
C LYS A 14 -25.88 -40.30 24.46
N GLN A 15 -26.79 -39.94 23.55
CA GLN A 15 -26.55 -38.88 22.56
C GLN A 15 -26.48 -37.50 23.22
N LEU A 16 -27.32 -37.24 24.23
CA LEU A 16 -27.27 -35.98 25.00
C LEU A 16 -25.95 -35.84 25.78
N GLN A 17 -25.43 -36.93 26.35
CA GLN A 17 -24.12 -36.92 27.02
C GLN A 17 -22.98 -36.63 26.05
N VAL A 18 -22.98 -37.24 24.86
CA VAL A 18 -21.95 -36.99 23.84
C VAL A 18 -21.97 -35.52 23.37
N MET A 19 -23.16 -34.98 23.07
CA MET A 19 -23.30 -33.57 22.69
C MET A 19 -22.87 -32.60 23.80
N ALA A 20 -23.14 -32.92 25.07
CA ALA A 20 -22.70 -32.09 26.19
C ALA A 20 -21.17 -32.06 26.32
N GLU A 21 -20.49 -33.20 26.13
CA GLU A 21 -19.03 -33.25 26.13
C GLU A 21 -18.43 -32.55 24.91
N GLU A 22 -19.03 -32.67 23.73
CA GLU A 22 -18.61 -31.95 22.51
C GLU A 22 -18.75 -30.43 22.66
N LEU A 23 -19.87 -29.95 23.23
CA LEU A 23 -20.08 -28.54 23.52
C LEU A 23 -19.05 -28.03 24.52
N LYS A 24 -18.80 -28.78 25.59
CA LYS A 24 -17.79 -28.43 26.59
C LYS A 24 -16.38 -28.35 26.00
N ALA A 25 -16.04 -29.27 25.09
CA ALA A 25 -14.76 -29.24 24.37
C ALA A 25 -14.65 -28.02 23.45
N ARG A 26 -15.72 -27.70 22.70
CA ARG A 26 -15.77 -26.51 21.84
C ARG A 26 -15.70 -25.20 22.61
N ASP A 27 -16.40 -25.09 23.73
CA ASP A 27 -16.37 -23.90 24.57
C ASP A 27 -14.97 -23.68 25.16
N ALA A 28 -14.30 -24.77 25.57
CA ALA A 28 -12.90 -24.70 26.03
C ALA A 28 -11.94 -24.26 24.91
N GLU A 29 -12.14 -24.76 23.69
CA GLU A 29 -11.35 -24.37 22.51
C GLU A 29 -11.59 -22.90 22.12
N ALA A 30 -12.85 -22.46 22.10
CA ALA A 30 -13.23 -21.09 21.82
C ALA A 30 -12.66 -20.11 22.86
N ALA A 31 -12.71 -20.47 24.15
CA ALA A 31 -12.10 -19.68 25.22
C ALA A 31 -10.58 -19.56 25.05
N LYS A 32 -9.90 -20.64 24.64
CA LYS A 32 -8.46 -20.64 24.37
C LYS A 32 -8.11 -19.74 23.18
N LEU A 33 -8.86 -19.84 22.08
CA LEU A 33 -8.68 -19.00 20.89
C LEU A 33 -8.95 -17.52 21.19
N GLN A 34 -10.00 -17.23 21.96
CA GLN A 34 -10.34 -15.87 22.34
C GLN A 34 -9.24 -15.25 23.21
N LYS A 35 -8.67 -16.01 24.14
CA LYS A 35 -7.52 -15.56 24.93
C LYS A 35 -6.30 -15.28 24.04
N ALA A 36 -5.94 -16.22 23.16
CA ALA A 36 -4.81 -16.05 22.25
C ALA A 36 -4.98 -14.83 21.31
N LYS A 37 -6.22 -14.58 20.87
CA LYS A 37 -6.55 -13.40 20.06
C LYS A 37 -6.35 -12.11 20.86
N LEU A 38 -6.86 -12.04 22.10
CA LEU A 38 -6.68 -10.87 22.96
C LEU A 38 -5.21 -10.58 23.26
N ASP A 39 -4.42 -11.63 23.52
CA ASP A 39 -2.98 -11.51 23.75
C ASP A 39 -2.27 -10.98 22.49
N THR A 40 -2.66 -11.47 21.31
CA THR A 40 -2.12 -11.03 20.02
C THR A 40 -2.50 -9.57 19.71
N ASP A 41 -3.77 -9.21 19.92
CA ASP A 41 -4.27 -7.85 19.69
C ASP A 41 -3.57 -6.84 20.61
N ALA A 42 -3.28 -7.24 21.86
CA ALA A 42 -2.50 -6.43 22.79
C ALA A 42 -1.05 -6.23 22.30
N GLU A 43 -0.40 -7.29 21.82
CA GLU A 43 0.96 -7.21 21.28
C GLU A 43 1.02 -6.36 20.00
N ILE A 44 0.05 -6.50 19.10
CA ILE A 44 -0.06 -5.65 17.90
C ILE A 44 -0.18 -4.18 18.28
N THR A 45 -1.01 -3.88 19.29
CA THR A 45 -1.21 -2.50 19.76
C THR A 45 0.09 -1.92 20.30
N ARG A 46 0.78 -2.68 21.16
CA ARG A 46 2.07 -2.29 21.73
C ARG A 46 3.14 -2.07 20.65
N LEU A 47 3.29 -2.99 19.71
CA LEU A 47 4.27 -2.88 18.62
C LEU A 47 3.98 -1.69 17.71
N ARG A 48 2.71 -1.38 17.46
CA ARG A 48 2.34 -0.19 16.69
C ARG A 48 2.72 1.10 17.40
N GLU A 49 2.55 1.16 18.72
CA GLU A 49 2.97 2.31 19.53
C GLU A 49 4.50 2.47 19.53
N GLU A 50 5.25 1.38 19.68
CA GLU A 50 6.71 1.39 19.63
C GLU A 50 7.24 1.84 18.27
N VAL A 51 6.67 1.32 17.17
CA VAL A 51 7.01 1.75 15.81
C VAL A 51 6.66 3.23 15.58
N ALA A 52 5.52 3.69 16.07
CA ALA A 52 5.13 5.09 15.95
C ALA A 52 6.10 6.01 16.71
N GLU A 53 6.53 5.61 17.91
CA GLU A 53 7.52 6.36 18.68
C GLU A 53 8.88 6.38 17.98
N ALA A 54 9.39 5.24 17.53
CA ALA A 54 10.63 5.16 16.78
C ALA A 54 10.59 6.02 15.51
N LYS A 55 9.46 6.03 14.79
CA LYS A 55 9.25 6.91 13.63
C LYS A 55 9.32 8.39 14.02
N ARG A 56 8.68 8.80 15.12
CA ARG A 56 8.75 10.19 15.61
C ARG A 56 10.18 10.60 15.97
N GLN A 57 10.92 9.74 16.67
CA GLN A 57 12.31 10.01 17.04
C GLN A 57 13.21 10.13 15.81
N ASN A 58 13.04 9.24 14.83
CA ASN A 58 13.83 9.29 13.59
C ASN A 58 13.53 10.52 12.74
N GLN A 59 12.29 11.03 12.75
CA GLN A 59 11.94 12.29 12.04
C GLN A 59 12.67 13.52 12.58
N LEU A 60 13.15 13.48 13.83
CA LEU A 60 13.88 14.59 14.46
C LEU A 60 15.37 14.60 14.10
N ILE A 61 15.89 13.53 13.50
CA ILE A 61 17.29 13.41 13.11
C ILE A 61 17.41 13.88 11.66
N PRO A 62 18.07 15.02 11.39
CA PRO A 62 18.30 15.46 10.02
C PRO A 62 19.20 14.46 9.32
N ASP A 63 18.75 13.97 8.19
CA ASP A 63 19.59 13.19 7.29
C ASP A 63 20.64 14.12 6.65
N THR A 64 21.92 13.83 6.92
CA THR A 64 23.05 14.65 6.45
C THR A 64 23.66 14.16 5.14
N HIS A 65 23.08 13.14 4.51
CA HIS A 65 23.59 12.60 3.26
C HIS A 65 23.07 13.39 2.05
N ASP A 66 23.97 13.79 1.14
CA ASP A 66 23.58 14.38 -0.16
C ASP A 66 23.37 13.29 -1.21
N TYR A 67 22.31 12.49 -1.05
CA TYR A 67 21.97 11.44 -2.00
C TYR A 67 21.79 12.00 -3.42
N SER A 68 22.34 11.30 -4.42
CA SER A 68 21.99 11.54 -5.81
C SER A 68 20.51 11.22 -6.06
N GLU A 69 19.98 11.65 -7.21
CA GLU A 69 18.58 11.39 -7.58
C GLU A 69 18.35 9.88 -7.74
N ALA A 70 19.32 9.17 -8.33
CA ALA A 70 19.28 7.72 -8.47
C ALA A 70 19.32 6.99 -7.11
N GLU A 71 20.13 7.47 -6.15
CA GLU A 71 20.15 6.91 -4.80
C GLU A 71 18.85 7.23 -4.04
N THR A 72 18.28 8.42 -4.25
CA THR A 72 16.99 8.79 -3.66
C THR A 72 15.87 7.87 -4.18
N ARG A 73 15.87 7.58 -5.48
CA ARG A 73 14.97 6.62 -6.11
C ARG A 73 15.11 5.23 -5.50
N ASN A 74 16.33 4.68 -5.50
CA ASN A 74 16.57 3.29 -5.08
C ASN A 74 16.36 3.04 -3.58
N TYR A 75 16.83 3.95 -2.71
CA TYR A 75 16.80 3.70 -1.26
C TYR A 75 15.50 4.12 -0.59
N PHE A 76 14.78 5.08 -1.17
CA PHE A 76 13.59 5.64 -0.54
C PHE A 76 12.35 5.44 -1.40
N ILE A 77 12.34 5.94 -2.64
CA ILE A 77 11.10 6.01 -3.43
C ILE A 77 10.63 4.63 -3.87
N ASP A 78 11.51 3.76 -4.38
CA ASP A 78 11.16 2.37 -4.74
C ASP A 78 10.57 1.63 -3.54
N LEU A 79 11.21 1.76 -2.37
CA LEU A 79 10.74 1.14 -1.14
C LEU A 79 9.35 1.67 -0.74
N MET A 80 9.15 2.99 -0.73
CA MET A 80 7.87 3.59 -0.37
C MET A 80 6.75 3.22 -1.36
N LEU A 81 7.06 3.15 -2.65
CA LEU A 81 6.10 2.71 -3.67
C LEU A 81 5.73 1.24 -3.47
N HIS A 82 6.69 0.37 -3.16
CA HIS A 82 6.42 -1.02 -2.78
C HIS A 82 5.54 -1.12 -1.52
N GLU A 83 5.83 -0.35 -0.47
CA GLU A 83 5.01 -0.29 0.75
C GLU A 83 3.58 0.20 0.46
N ALA A 84 3.41 1.10 -0.52
CA ALA A 84 2.12 1.57 -1.03
C ALA A 84 1.42 0.56 -1.96
N GLY A 85 2.01 -0.62 -2.18
CA GLY A 85 1.44 -1.70 -2.99
C GLY A 85 1.72 -1.60 -4.49
N TRP A 86 2.67 -0.74 -4.92
CA TRP A 86 3.12 -0.72 -6.31
C TRP A 86 4.16 -1.82 -6.53
N SER A 87 3.92 -2.71 -7.49
CA SER A 87 4.78 -3.86 -7.76
C SER A 87 6.11 -3.47 -8.40
N LEU A 88 6.13 -2.41 -9.21
CA LEU A 88 7.29 -1.97 -9.99
C LEU A 88 8.01 -3.15 -10.68
N ASP A 89 7.25 -4.10 -11.19
CA ASP A 89 7.73 -5.36 -11.74
C ASP A 89 7.98 -5.29 -13.25
N LYS A 90 7.44 -4.26 -13.91
CA LYS A 90 7.61 -4.05 -15.34
C LYS A 90 8.61 -2.95 -15.63
N ALA A 91 9.31 -3.09 -16.76
CA ALA A 91 10.21 -2.06 -17.24
C ALA A 91 9.50 -0.73 -17.54
N GLU A 92 8.21 -0.78 -17.87
CA GLU A 92 7.38 0.41 -18.13
C GLU A 92 6.91 1.14 -16.86
N ASP A 93 7.14 0.56 -15.69
CA ASP A 93 6.81 1.20 -14.41
C ASP A 93 7.83 2.27 -14.01
N ARG A 94 9.04 2.22 -14.60
CA ARG A 94 10.17 3.13 -14.34
C ARG A 94 10.71 3.74 -15.63
N GLU A 95 11.18 4.98 -15.55
CA GLU A 95 11.85 5.68 -16.68
C GLU A 95 11.08 5.58 -18.00
N TYR A 96 9.76 5.75 -17.95
CA TYR A 96 8.89 5.54 -19.10
C TYR A 96 9.06 6.66 -20.14
N GLU A 97 9.45 6.32 -21.37
CA GLU A 97 9.61 7.31 -22.44
C GLU A 97 8.26 7.88 -22.90
N VAL A 98 8.15 9.21 -22.87
CA VAL A 98 7.06 9.98 -23.45
C VAL A 98 7.56 10.87 -24.59
N ALA A 99 6.72 11.03 -25.61
CA ALA A 99 6.95 11.95 -26.72
C ALA A 99 6.10 13.22 -26.56
N GLY A 100 6.46 14.31 -27.25
CA GLY A 100 5.76 15.59 -27.19
C GLY A 100 6.33 16.58 -26.17
N MET A 101 7.47 16.27 -25.55
CA MET A 101 8.08 17.15 -24.56
C MET A 101 8.64 18.42 -25.21
N PRO A 102 8.55 19.60 -24.54
CA PRO A 102 9.05 20.86 -25.06
C PRO A 102 10.58 21.00 -24.90
N ASN A 103 11.33 20.06 -25.46
CA ASN A 103 12.80 20.08 -25.49
C ASN A 103 13.33 19.72 -26.88
N ALA A 104 14.66 19.79 -27.08
CA ALA A 104 15.29 19.60 -28.39
C ALA A 104 15.03 18.20 -28.99
N GLN A 105 14.87 17.19 -28.15
CA GLN A 105 14.66 15.80 -28.56
C GLN A 105 13.18 15.43 -28.71
N ASN A 106 12.26 16.31 -28.30
CA ASN A 106 10.82 16.06 -28.19
C ASN A 106 10.45 14.84 -27.31
N LYS A 107 11.36 14.42 -26.43
CA LYS A 107 11.24 13.20 -25.61
C LYS A 107 11.48 13.50 -24.14
N GLY A 108 10.85 12.74 -23.25
CA GLY A 108 11.18 12.75 -21.83
C GLY A 108 10.96 11.38 -21.22
N PHE A 109 11.43 11.21 -19.98
CA PHE A 109 11.33 9.97 -19.25
C PHE A 109 10.64 10.26 -17.93
N VAL A 110 9.52 9.58 -17.67
CA VAL A 110 8.77 9.69 -16.42
C VAL A 110 9.39 8.72 -15.42
N ASP A 111 9.74 9.20 -14.24
CA ASP A 111 10.45 8.35 -13.27
C ASP A 111 9.64 7.13 -12.86
N TYR A 112 8.35 7.33 -12.55
CA TYR A 112 7.43 6.22 -12.29
C TYR A 112 6.06 6.46 -12.89
N VAL A 113 5.46 5.39 -13.42
CA VAL A 113 4.07 5.38 -13.86
C VAL A 113 3.33 4.21 -13.20
N GLN A 114 2.22 4.51 -12.53
CA GLN A 114 1.29 3.46 -12.12
C GLN A 114 0.35 3.15 -13.27
N TRP A 115 0.30 1.89 -13.65
CA TRP A 115 -0.62 1.40 -14.66
C TRP A 115 -1.85 0.77 -14.01
N GLY A 116 -3.02 1.05 -14.56
CA GLY A 116 -4.23 0.28 -14.26
C GLY A 116 -4.23 -1.04 -15.03
N ASP A 117 -5.07 -1.97 -14.59
CA ASP A 117 -5.26 -3.27 -15.26
C ASP A 117 -5.74 -3.12 -16.72
N ASP A 118 -6.29 -1.96 -17.08
CA ASP A 118 -6.69 -1.60 -18.43
C ASP A 118 -5.55 -1.05 -19.31
N GLY A 119 -4.31 -1.06 -18.80
CA GLY A 119 -3.13 -0.57 -19.49
C GLY A 119 -3.07 0.96 -19.62
N LYS A 120 -3.92 1.68 -18.87
CA LYS A 120 -3.92 3.15 -18.87
C LYS A 120 -3.23 3.70 -17.62
N PRO A 121 -2.59 4.87 -17.70
CA PRO A 121 -1.87 5.45 -16.58
C PRO A 121 -2.86 5.95 -15.51
N LEU A 122 -2.63 5.56 -14.25
CA LEU A 122 -3.39 6.00 -13.07
C LEU A 122 -2.68 7.15 -12.37
N ALA A 123 -1.36 7.06 -12.21
CA ALA A 123 -0.55 8.06 -11.54
C ALA A 123 0.84 8.17 -12.17
N VAL A 124 1.47 9.33 -12.02
CA VAL A 124 2.88 9.56 -12.28
C VAL A 124 3.56 10.10 -11.04
N VAL A 125 4.82 9.72 -10.83
CA VAL A 125 5.66 10.25 -9.75
C VAL A 125 6.91 10.84 -10.38
N GLU A 126 7.19 12.11 -10.08
CA GLU A 126 8.46 12.76 -10.40
C GLU A 126 9.36 12.76 -9.16
N ALA A 127 10.52 12.13 -9.25
CA ALA A 127 11.49 12.11 -8.17
C ALA A 127 12.43 13.32 -8.26
N LYS A 128 12.81 13.84 -7.10
CA LYS A 128 13.94 14.77 -6.94
C LYS A 128 14.86 14.25 -5.84
N ARG A 129 16.09 14.76 -5.81
CA ARG A 129 17.05 14.50 -4.72
C ARG A 129 16.44 14.86 -3.37
N THR A 130 16.75 14.09 -2.32
CA THR A 130 16.30 14.34 -0.92
C THR A 130 16.53 15.77 -0.46
N SER A 131 17.64 16.38 -0.87
CA SER A 131 18.07 17.73 -0.52
C SER A 131 17.32 18.86 -1.26
N LYS A 132 16.46 18.55 -2.24
CA LYS A 132 15.75 19.55 -3.05
C LYS A 132 14.26 19.59 -2.75
N ASP A 133 13.68 20.78 -2.93
CA ASP A 133 12.24 20.99 -2.87
C ASP A 133 11.53 20.21 -4.00
N PRO A 134 10.63 19.25 -3.68
CA PRO A 134 9.88 18.48 -4.67
C PRO A 134 9.08 19.36 -5.65
N ARG A 135 8.64 20.54 -5.22
CA ARG A 135 7.80 21.45 -6.03
C ARG A 135 8.51 21.93 -7.30
N ILE A 136 9.84 21.87 -7.33
CA ILE A 136 10.63 22.17 -8.54
C ILE A 136 10.27 21.20 -9.68
N GLY A 137 9.87 19.96 -9.37
CA GLY A 137 9.43 18.95 -10.34
C GLY A 137 7.98 19.11 -10.82
N GLN A 138 7.18 20.00 -10.23
CA GLN A 138 5.73 20.09 -10.51
C GLN A 138 5.44 20.34 -11.99
N GLN A 139 6.14 21.28 -12.62
CA GLN A 139 5.93 21.61 -14.04
C GLN A 139 6.31 20.44 -14.94
N GLN A 140 7.38 19.73 -14.60
CA GLN A 140 7.86 18.56 -15.34
C GLN A 140 6.85 17.40 -15.24
N ALA A 141 6.37 17.11 -14.04
CA ALA A 141 5.35 16.10 -13.78
C ALA A 141 4.02 16.41 -14.50
N LYS A 142 3.65 17.69 -14.60
CA LYS A 142 2.51 18.14 -15.41
C LYS A 142 2.71 17.83 -16.90
N LEU A 143 3.87 18.17 -17.46
CA LEU A 143 4.18 17.91 -18.87
C LEU A 143 4.12 16.41 -19.18
N TYR A 144 4.62 15.56 -18.27
CA TYR A 144 4.52 14.11 -18.39
C TYR A 144 3.07 13.61 -18.37
N ALA A 145 2.25 14.11 -17.45
CA ALA A 145 0.83 13.77 -17.43
C ALA A 145 0.11 14.23 -18.70
N ASP A 146 0.47 15.40 -19.26
CA ASP A 146 -0.08 15.91 -20.54
C ASP A 146 0.29 14.96 -21.70
N CYS A 147 1.55 14.51 -21.79
CA CYS A 147 1.99 13.56 -22.82
C CYS A 147 1.30 12.19 -22.70
N LEU A 148 1.14 11.68 -21.48
CA LEU A 148 0.46 10.41 -21.22
C LEU A 148 -1.04 10.50 -21.51
N GLU A 149 -1.69 11.61 -21.17
CA GLU A 149 -3.09 11.86 -21.49
C GLU A 149 -3.31 11.85 -23.01
N GLN A 150 -2.43 12.49 -23.78
CA GLN A 150 -2.50 12.47 -25.24
C GLN A 150 -2.34 11.06 -25.82
N LYS A 151 -1.46 10.24 -25.23
CA LYS A 151 -1.20 8.87 -25.72
C LYS A 151 -2.28 7.86 -25.34
N PHE A 152 -2.80 7.92 -24.11
CA PHE A 152 -3.68 6.90 -23.54
C PHE A 152 -5.13 7.35 -23.36
N GLY A 153 -5.43 8.63 -23.56
CA GLY A 153 -6.76 9.21 -23.36
C GLY A 153 -7.20 9.25 -21.90
N ARG A 154 -6.27 9.13 -20.94
CA ARG A 154 -6.51 9.26 -19.49
C ARG A 154 -5.42 10.12 -18.87
N ARG A 155 -5.84 11.16 -18.15
CA ARG A 155 -4.93 11.98 -17.34
C ARG A 155 -4.58 11.28 -16.03
N PRO A 156 -3.31 10.95 -15.77
CA PRO A 156 -2.91 10.40 -14.49
C PRO A 156 -2.90 11.45 -13.38
N ILE A 157 -3.03 11.00 -12.13
CA ILE A 157 -2.76 11.81 -10.94
C ILE A 157 -1.26 12.12 -10.89
N ILE A 158 -0.92 13.34 -10.48
CA ILE A 158 0.46 13.81 -10.46
C ILE A 158 0.96 13.82 -9.02
N PHE A 159 2.08 13.13 -8.77
CA PHE A 159 2.88 13.24 -7.56
C PHE A 159 4.28 13.72 -7.91
N TYR A 160 4.91 14.40 -6.96
CA TYR A 160 6.33 14.74 -7.02
C TYR A 160 6.91 14.62 -5.62
N THR A 161 8.07 14.01 -5.46
CA THR A 161 8.61 13.66 -4.13
C THR A 161 10.12 13.79 -4.06
N SER A 162 10.63 14.08 -2.87
CA SER A 162 12.06 13.99 -2.54
C SER A 162 12.40 12.76 -1.70
N GLY A 163 11.46 11.82 -1.52
CA GLY A 163 11.63 10.72 -0.57
C GLY A 163 11.13 11.06 0.84
N TYR A 164 11.29 12.32 1.28
CA TYR A 164 10.84 12.79 2.59
C TYR A 164 9.56 13.62 2.55
N THR A 165 9.30 14.29 1.44
CA THR A 165 8.12 15.14 1.24
C THR A 165 7.50 14.81 -0.11
N THR A 166 6.17 14.72 -0.15
CA THR A 166 5.37 14.39 -1.33
C THR A 166 4.20 15.36 -1.44
#